data_AF-A0A327WMT5-F1
#
_entry.id   AF-A0A327WMT5-F1
#
_cell.length_a   1.000
_cell.length_b   1.000
_cell.length_c   1.000
_cell.angle_alpha   90.00
_cell.angle_beta   90.00
_cell.angle_gamma   90.00
#
_symmetry.space_group_name_H-M   'P 1'
#
loop_
_entity.id
_entity.type
_entity.pdbx_description
1 polymer ?
#
loop_
_entity_poly.entity_id
_entity_poly.type
_entity_poly.pdbx_seq_one_letter_code
_entity_poly.pdbx_strand_id
1 'polypeptide(L)'
;MPVSGNNLDYWIMKLDDGGNHQWHKTVGGKGQDLLASLTLTRDNGIVAAGSSTSPISGDKSSAPRQRNADGLVYSEMDYWIIKLL
;
A
#
# COMPACT_ATOMS: atom_id res chain seq x y z
N MET A 1 -15.21 -6.35 -6.33
CA MET A 1 -13.85 -6.09 -5.83
C MET A 1 -13.06 -7.38 -5.98
N PRO A 2 -11.96 -7.49 -6.76
CA PRO A 2 -11.09 -8.64 -6.62
C PRO A 2 -10.20 -8.38 -5.41
N VAL A 3 -10.76 -8.70 -4.25
CA VAL A 3 -10.05 -8.79 -2.97
C VAL A 3 -9.07 -9.95 -3.11
N SER A 4 -7.78 -9.73 -2.91
CA SER A 4 -6.89 -10.86 -2.69
C SER A 4 -7.19 -11.38 -1.28
N GLY A 5 -7.58 -12.66 -1.18
CA GLY A 5 -8.37 -13.23 -0.08
C GLY A 5 -8.05 -12.75 1.33
N ASN A 6 -9.10 -12.46 2.12
CA ASN A 6 -9.09 -12.20 3.57
C ASN A 6 -8.09 -11.17 4.12
N ASN A 7 -7.41 -10.40 3.26
CA ASN A 7 -6.40 -9.43 3.64
C ASN A 7 -6.86 -7.99 3.38
N LEU A 8 -6.22 -7.04 4.08
CA LEU A 8 -6.48 -5.62 3.92
C LEU A 8 -5.59 -5.06 2.81
N ASP A 9 -6.20 -4.38 1.84
CA ASP A 9 -5.54 -3.60 0.79
C ASP A 9 -5.97 -2.12 0.90
N TYR A 10 -5.21 -1.20 0.30
CA TYR A 10 -5.64 0.20 0.16
C TYR A 10 -6.58 0.33 -1.03
N TRP A 11 -7.61 1.16 -0.88
CA TRP A 11 -8.36 1.70 -2.00
C TRP A 11 -8.31 3.22 -1.95
N ILE A 12 -7.62 3.82 -2.92
CA ILE A 12 -7.42 5.27 -3.03
C ILE A 12 -8.27 5.78 -4.18
N MET A 13 -9.09 6.80 -3.91
CA MET A 13 -9.93 7.46 -4.90
C MET A 13 -9.53 8.92 -5.07
N LYS A 14 -9.49 9.38 -6.31
CA LYS A 14 -9.40 10.81 -6.65
C LYS A 14 -10.76 11.27 -7.17
N LEU A 15 -11.24 12.36 -6.59
CA LEU A 15 -12.46 13.05 -6.97
C LEU A 15 -12.13 14.44 -7.51
N ASP A 16 -12.99 15.01 -8.35
CA ASP A 16 -12.96 16.44 -8.66
C ASP A 16 -13.62 17.30 -7.58
N ASP A 17 -13.61 18.62 -7.75
CA ASP A 17 -14.18 19.58 -6.80
C ASP A 17 -15.71 19.42 -6.64
N GLY A 18 -16.38 18.79 -7.60
CA GLY A 18 -17.80 18.43 -7.56
C GLY A 18 -18.08 17.07 -6.92
N GLY A 19 -17.05 16.34 -6.48
CA GLY A 19 -17.17 14.99 -5.94
C GLY A 19 -17.30 13.90 -7.02
N ASN A 20 -17.13 14.24 -8.30
CA ASN A 20 -17.18 13.24 -9.37
C ASN A 20 -15.89 12.41 -9.37
N HIS A 21 -16.05 11.13 -9.67
CA HIS A 21 -14.94 10.19 -9.79
C HIS A 21 -14.00 10.56 -10.94
N GLN A 22 -12.69 10.65 -10.66
CA GLN A 22 -11.65 10.75 -11.69
C GLN A 22 -10.96 9.41 -11.90
N TRP A 23 -10.46 8.81 -10.82
CA TRP A 23 -9.84 7.49 -10.85
C TRP A 23 -9.87 6.83 -9.47
N HIS A 24 -9.69 5.52 -9.45
CA HIS A 24 -9.41 4.77 -8.23
C HIS A 24 -8.28 3.77 -8.45
N LYS A 25 -7.53 3.47 -7.41
CA LYS A 25 -6.47 2.45 -7.42
C LYS A 25 -6.58 1.58 -6.17
N THR A 26 -6.41 0.29 -6.36
CA THR A 26 -6.19 -0.64 -5.25
C THR A 26 -4.68 -0.85 -5.14
N VAL A 27 -4.13 -0.76 -3.93
CA VAL A 27 -2.70 -0.94 -3.68
C VAL A 27 -2.54 -1.93 -2.54
N GLY A 28 -1.79 -2.99 -2.77
CA GLY A 28 -1.54 -4.01 -1.76
C GLY A 28 -0.89 -5.26 -2.34
N GLY A 29 -0.78 -6.29 -1.51
CA GLY A 29 -0.16 -7.56 -1.83
C GLY A 29 -0.88 -8.76 -1.22
N LYS A 30 -0.18 -9.88 -1.11
CA LYS A 30 -0.74 -11.13 -0.57
C LYS A 30 -0.90 -11.16 0.96
N GLY A 31 -0.46 -10.12 1.67
CA GLY A 31 -0.57 -9.98 3.13
C GLY A 31 -1.45 -8.78 3.49
N GLN A 32 -1.38 -8.33 4.74
CA GLN A 32 -2.07 -7.12 5.19
C GLN A 32 -1.28 -5.86 4.87
N ASP A 33 -1.97 -4.90 4.28
CA ASP A 33 -1.50 -3.56 3.98
C ASP A 33 -2.38 -2.55 4.76
N LEU A 34 -1.77 -1.71 5.62
CA LEU A 34 -2.44 -0.68 6.43
C LEU A 34 -1.95 0.75 6.13
N LEU A 35 -2.86 1.61 5.64
CA LEU A 35 -2.54 2.97 5.21
C LEU A 35 -2.44 3.84 6.45
N ALA A 36 -1.30 4.51 6.63
CA ALA A 36 -1.06 5.37 7.79
C ALA A 36 -1.20 6.86 7.44
N SER A 37 -0.77 7.27 6.25
CA SER A 37 -0.77 8.67 5.85
C SER A 37 -0.85 8.83 4.34
N LEU A 38 -1.43 9.94 3.90
CA LEU A 38 -1.53 10.32 2.50
C LEU A 38 -1.38 11.83 2.38
N THR A 39 -0.60 12.29 1.41
CA THR A 39 -0.42 13.71 1.11
C THR A 39 -0.43 13.99 -0.38
N LEU A 40 -0.90 15.18 -0.76
CA LEU A 40 -0.84 15.67 -2.13
C LEU A 40 0.54 16.25 -2.43
N THR A 41 0.99 16.05 -3.66
CA THR A 41 2.24 16.60 -4.17
C THR A 41 1.96 17.83 -5.04
N ARG A 42 2.97 18.68 -5.24
CA ARG A 42 2.83 19.92 -6.05
C ARG A 42 2.46 19.66 -7.51
N ASP A 43 2.75 18.46 -8.01
CA ASP A 43 2.42 18.00 -9.35
C ASP A 43 1.07 17.25 -9.42
N ASN A 44 0.16 17.51 -8.47
CA ASN A 44 -1.19 16.89 -8.38
C ASN A 44 -1.22 15.36 -8.23
N GLY A 45 -0.08 14.75 -7.95
CA GLY A 45 0.03 13.36 -7.53
C GLY A 45 -0.22 13.18 -6.04
N ILE A 46 -0.23 11.93 -5.60
CA ILE A 46 -0.44 11.51 -4.21
C ILE A 46 0.78 10.72 -3.74
N VAL A 47 1.28 11.02 -2.53
CA VAL A 47 2.19 10.15 -1.80
C VAL A 47 1.41 9.49 -0.67
N ALA A 48 1.42 8.15 -0.63
CA ALA A 48 0.79 7.37 0.42
C ALA A 48 1.84 6.53 1.14
N ALA A 49 1.73 6.46 2.47
CA ALA A 49 2.63 5.71 3.34
C ALA A 49 1.83 4.80 4.27
N GLY A 50 2.30 3.58 4.45
CA GLY A 50 1.64 2.58 5.29
C GLY A 50 2.59 1.46 5.71
N SER A 51 2.06 0.48 6.42
CA SER A 51 2.76 -0.75 6.81
C SER A 51 2.23 -1.94 6.03
N SER A 52 3.10 -2.87 5.68
CA SER A 52 2.81 -4.02 4.85
C SER A 52 3.46 -5.27 5.41
N THR A 53 2.68 -6.33 5.58
CA THR A 53 3.18 -7.69 5.86
C THR A 53 3.34 -8.51 4.58
N SER A 54 3.05 -7.92 3.43
CA SER A 54 3.07 -8.60 2.14
C SER A 54 4.51 -8.95 1.72
N PRO A 55 4.78 -10.19 1.24
CA PRO A 55 5.98 -10.46 0.45
C PRO A 55 5.91 -9.71 -0.89
N ILE A 56 6.98 -9.78 -1.70
CA ILE A 56 6.95 -9.26 -3.08
C ILE A 56 5.73 -9.83 -3.82
N SER A 57 4.76 -8.97 -4.11
CA SER A 57 3.48 -9.31 -4.74
C SER A 57 2.70 -8.03 -5.04
N GLY A 58 1.80 -8.08 -6.03
CA GLY A 58 1.00 -6.92 -6.42
C GLY A 58 1.90 -5.75 -6.81
N ASP A 59 1.72 -4.61 -6.14
CA ASP A 59 2.52 -3.41 -6.36
C ASP A 59 3.90 -3.46 -5.67
N LYS A 60 4.15 -4.45 -4.79
CA LYS A 60 5.35 -4.51 -3.94
C LYS A 60 6.52 -5.11 -4.70
N SER A 61 7.54 -4.31 -4.94
CA SER A 61 8.75 -4.70 -5.69
C SER A 61 9.94 -5.12 -4.80
N SER A 62 9.83 -5.00 -3.48
CA SER A 62 10.89 -5.38 -2.53
C SER A 62 10.37 -6.27 -1.41
N ALA A 63 11.20 -7.20 -0.95
CA ALA A 63 10.84 -8.11 0.14
C ALA A 63 10.89 -7.37 1.48
N PRO A 64 10.11 -7.81 2.49
CA PRO A 64 10.26 -7.34 3.86
C PRO A 64 11.71 -7.45 4.35
N ARG A 65 12.19 -6.50 5.15
CA ARG A 65 13.51 -6.53 5.76
C ARG A 65 13.59 -7.59 6.86
N GLN A 66 13.94 -8.81 6.45
CA GLN A 66 14.30 -9.93 7.34
C GLN A 66 15.38 -9.53 8.33
N ARG A 67 15.01 -9.41 9.60
CA ARG A 67 15.97 -9.08 10.66
C ARG A 67 15.69 -9.78 11.98
N ASN A 68 15.62 -11.11 11.95
CA ASN A 68 15.72 -11.90 13.18
C ASN A 68 17.00 -12.76 13.15
N ALA A 69 17.83 -12.59 14.18
CA ALA A 69 19.10 -13.30 14.34
C ALA A 69 18.93 -14.80 14.70
N ASP A 70 17.72 -15.21 15.00
CA ASP A 70 17.32 -16.57 15.40
C ASP A 70 16.82 -17.43 14.22
N GLY A 71 16.76 -16.87 13.01
CA GLY A 71 16.29 -17.56 11.81
C GLY A 71 14.77 -17.81 11.79
N LEU A 72 14.02 -17.22 12.71
CA LEU A 72 12.56 -17.31 12.73
C LEU A 72 11.93 -16.19 11.88
N VAL A 73 10.89 -16.54 11.13
CA VAL A 73 10.11 -15.60 10.32
C VAL A 73 8.89 -15.18 11.12
N TYR A 74 8.96 -14.01 11.77
CA TYR A 74 7.78 -13.32 12.28
C TYR A 74 7.13 -12.50 11.15
N SER A 75 5.87 -12.07 11.30
CA SER A 75 5.26 -11.14 10.34
C SER A 75 6.01 -9.81 10.43
N GLU A 76 7.00 -9.62 9.58
CA GLU A 76 7.75 -8.39 9.55
C GLU A 76 6.93 -7.34 8.82
N MET A 77 6.35 -6.44 9.61
CA MET A 77 5.74 -5.23 9.08
C MET A 77 6.85 -4.31 8.58
N ASP A 78 6.82 -4.04 7.27
CA ASP A 78 7.69 -3.05 6.66
C ASP A 78 6.89 -1.82 6.26
N TYR A 79 7.53 -0.66 6.35
CA TYR A 79 6.96 0.59 5.85
C TYR A 79 7.13 0.69 4.35
N TRP A 80 6.12 1.22 3.67
CA TRP A 80 6.19 1.45 2.24
C TRP A 80 5.55 2.79 1.87
N ILE A 81 6.24 3.50 0.99
CA ILE A 81 5.82 4.75 0.37
C ILE A 81 5.57 4.50 -1.12
N ILE A 82 4.40 4.89 -1.62
CA ILE A 82 4.06 4.90 -3.04
C ILE A 82 3.76 6.33 -3.50
N LYS A 83 4.14 6.66 -4.74
CA LYS A 83 3.68 7.88 -5.42
C LYS A 83 2.76 7.49 -6.58
N LEU A 84 1.57 8.07 -6.62
CA LEU A 84 0.59 7.91 -7.68
C LEU A 84 0.45 9.24 -8.43
N LEU A 85 0.49 9.20 -9.76
CA LEU A 85 0.23 10.35 -10.64
C LEU A 85 -1.25 10.38 -11.05
#